data_AF-R0P003-F1
#
_entry.id   AF-R0P003-F1
#
_cell.length_a   1.000
_cell.length_b   1.000
_cell.length_c   1.000
_cell.angle_alpha   90.00
_cell.angle_beta   90.00
_cell.angle_gamma   90.00
#
_symmetry.space_group_name_H-M   'P 1'
#
loop_
_entity.id
_entity.type
_entity.pdbx_description
1 polymer ?
#
loop_
_entity_poly.entity_id
_entity_poly.type
_entity_poly.pdbx_seq_one_letter_code
_entity_poly.pdbx_strand_id
1 'polypeptide(L)'
;MEHQEVIDWLKYCDENNIKPWEWDFKNCYSDKLTSDSITNFLKYRNNELTDPTIFRATDRIGESADCDKEAFYLYKLLGWQESQDSIIRGETINSFSTTFTQAIMKSSNRYQVYKEIGINPKKYLNKQYPILYYNENYQKFDIMSQNKDNFEKFAELTHTIGNFTVLPNWMNCGRGMCLYDYWDITLMSLQEFLNILSPEAWPNFIKKYYLQPYVNTDYSVQLFWDNHDNNFLPKETDFPFFLKKVNERIEERGKFIIKQICDQLDQKDFHFYKEIENMDTIRFSNEF
;
A
#
# COMPACT_ATOMS: atom_id res chain seq x y z
N MET A 1 9.61 12.17 25.47
CA MET A 1 10.60 12.48 24.41
C MET A 1 9.81 12.91 23.19
N GLU A 2 10.36 13.75 22.32
CA GLU A 2 9.72 13.99 21.02
C GLU A 2 9.64 12.65 20.26
N HIS A 3 8.50 12.33 19.64
CA HIS A 3 8.29 11.10 18.83
C HIS A 3 8.49 9.76 19.56
N GLN A 4 8.19 9.68 20.86
CA GLN A 4 8.32 8.45 21.65
C GLN A 4 7.54 7.27 21.04
N GLU A 5 6.35 7.52 20.50
CA GLU A 5 5.50 6.50 19.89
C GLU A 5 6.19 5.81 18.71
N VAL A 6 6.98 6.55 17.93
CA VAL A 6 7.75 6.00 16.81
C VAL A 6 8.94 5.17 17.32
N ILE A 7 9.65 5.65 18.34
CA ILE A 7 10.79 4.95 18.93
C ILE A 7 10.33 3.61 19.54
N ASP A 8 9.23 3.63 20.30
CA ASP A 8 8.68 2.43 20.92
C ASP A 8 8.21 1.41 19.87
N TRP A 9 7.62 1.87 18.77
CA TRP A 9 7.26 1.02 17.64
C TRP A 9 8.47 0.43 16.92
N LEU A 10 9.52 1.22 16.65
CA LEU A 10 10.77 0.70 16.04
C LEU A 10 11.43 -0.34 16.94
N LYS A 11 11.47 -0.08 18.25
CA LYS A 11 12.00 -1.02 19.23
C LYS A 11 11.19 -2.32 19.27
N TYR A 12 9.86 -2.22 19.27
CA TYR A 12 8.98 -3.40 19.18
C TYR A 12 9.27 -4.23 17.93
N CYS A 13 9.40 -3.57 16.77
CA CYS A 13 9.75 -4.23 15.52
C CYS A 13 11.09 -4.97 15.65
N ASP A 14 12.13 -4.31 16.16
CA ASP A 14 13.46 -4.92 16.32
C ASP A 14 13.44 -6.12 17.28
N GLU A 15 12.82 -5.98 18.45
CA GLU A 15 12.74 -7.03 19.47
C GLU A 15 11.97 -8.27 18.99
N ASN A 16 11.07 -8.10 18.02
CA ASN A 16 10.27 -9.19 17.44
C ASN A 16 10.79 -9.65 16.06
N ASN A 17 11.98 -9.20 15.63
CA ASN A 17 12.54 -9.48 14.30
C ASN A 17 11.59 -9.11 13.14
N ILE A 18 10.81 -8.05 13.31
CA ILE A 18 9.95 -7.51 12.28
C ILE A 18 10.68 -6.35 11.60
N LYS A 19 10.73 -6.39 10.28
CA LYS A 19 11.23 -5.27 9.48
C LYS A 19 10.18 -4.15 9.50
N PRO A 20 10.50 -2.92 9.97
CA PRO A 20 9.47 -1.88 10.09
C PRO A 20 8.83 -1.48 8.77
N TRP A 21 9.53 -1.66 7.63
CA TRP A 21 8.96 -1.42 6.29
C TRP A 21 8.03 -2.54 5.81
N GLU A 22 8.01 -3.68 6.49
CA GLU A 22 7.07 -4.79 6.26
C GLU A 22 6.00 -4.86 7.36
N TRP A 23 6.05 -3.97 8.36
CA TRP A 23 5.06 -3.95 9.43
C TRP A 23 3.70 -3.51 8.88
N ASP A 24 2.78 -4.47 8.88
CA ASP A 24 1.43 -4.32 8.38
C ASP A 24 0.56 -3.57 9.39
N PHE A 25 0.08 -2.37 9.05
CA PHE A 25 -0.76 -1.55 9.92
C PHE A 25 -2.13 -2.16 10.23
N LYS A 26 -2.49 -3.31 9.60
CA LYS A 26 -3.60 -4.14 10.10
C LYS A 26 -3.35 -4.66 11.53
N ASN A 27 -2.09 -4.76 11.96
CA ASN A 27 -1.72 -5.10 13.33
C ASN A 27 -2.22 -4.07 14.36
N CYS A 28 -2.63 -2.86 13.97
CA CYS A 28 -3.33 -1.95 14.90
C CYS A 28 -4.69 -2.47 15.36
N TYR A 29 -5.26 -3.45 14.65
CA TYR A 29 -6.62 -3.98 14.85
C TYR A 29 -6.66 -5.47 15.21
N SER A 30 -5.50 -6.15 15.23
CA SER A 30 -5.37 -7.55 15.63
C SER A 30 -3.89 -7.97 15.71
N ASP A 31 -3.46 -8.51 16.84
CA ASP A 31 -2.15 -9.20 16.98
C ASP A 31 -2.16 -10.64 16.42
N LYS A 32 -3.26 -11.06 15.80
CA LYS A 32 -3.49 -12.45 15.34
C LYS A 32 -3.51 -12.57 13.82
N LEU A 33 -2.80 -11.70 13.10
CA LEU A 33 -2.65 -11.85 11.66
C LEU A 33 -1.98 -13.20 11.35
N THR A 34 -2.49 -13.91 10.35
CA THR A 34 -1.90 -15.19 9.91
C THR A 34 -0.81 -14.95 8.86
N SER A 35 -0.10 -15.99 8.43
CA SER A 35 0.82 -15.90 7.29
C SER A 35 0.12 -15.66 5.95
N ASP A 36 -1.21 -15.86 5.89
CA ASP A 36 -2.02 -15.59 4.70
C ASP A 36 -2.45 -14.12 4.67
N SER A 37 -1.61 -13.31 4.02
CA SER A 37 -1.79 -11.86 3.89
C SER A 37 -3.06 -11.49 3.11
N ILE A 38 -3.49 -12.31 2.15
CA ILE A 38 -4.72 -12.06 1.37
C ILE A 38 -5.93 -12.27 2.28
N THR A 39 -5.98 -13.36 3.05
CA THR A 39 -7.05 -13.56 4.03
C THR A 39 -7.07 -12.46 5.08
N ASN A 40 -5.92 -12.04 5.61
CA ASN A 40 -5.85 -10.91 6.55
C ASN A 40 -6.43 -9.63 5.95
N PHE A 41 -6.09 -9.34 4.69
CA PHE A 41 -6.65 -8.20 3.97
C PHE A 41 -8.17 -8.32 3.78
N LEU A 42 -8.68 -9.48 3.37
CA LEU A 42 -10.11 -9.68 3.15
C LEU A 42 -10.91 -9.61 4.46
N LYS A 43 -10.37 -10.13 5.58
CA LYS A 43 -10.95 -9.99 6.92
C LYS A 43 -10.98 -8.55 7.39
N TYR A 44 -9.90 -7.80 7.17
CA TYR A 44 -9.87 -6.35 7.42
C TYR A 44 -10.99 -5.65 6.66
N ARG A 45 -11.12 -5.90 5.36
CA ARG A 45 -12.17 -5.29 4.52
C ARG A 45 -13.58 -5.79 4.83
N ASN A 46 -13.71 -6.92 5.53
CA ASN A 46 -14.97 -7.44 6.04
C ASN A 46 -15.24 -7.02 7.50
N ASN A 47 -14.46 -6.09 8.04
CA ASN A 47 -14.61 -5.51 9.38
C ASN A 47 -14.42 -6.52 10.52
N GLU A 48 -13.66 -7.60 10.29
CA GLU A 48 -13.48 -8.68 11.27
C GLU A 48 -12.29 -8.44 12.21
N LEU A 49 -11.35 -7.56 11.84
CA LEU A 49 -10.23 -7.19 12.71
C LEU A 49 -10.72 -6.12 13.70
N THR A 50 -11.01 -6.56 14.93
CA THR A 50 -11.67 -5.74 15.97
C THR A 50 -11.02 -5.87 17.35
N ASP A 51 -9.82 -6.43 17.41
CA ASP A 51 -9.00 -6.62 18.62
C ASP A 51 -7.86 -5.57 18.60
N PRO A 52 -8.11 -4.30 18.97
CA PRO A 52 -7.12 -3.23 18.83
C PRO A 52 -5.89 -3.43 19.71
N THR A 53 -4.76 -2.93 19.25
CA THR A 53 -3.45 -3.08 19.91
C THR A 53 -2.93 -1.74 20.42
N ILE A 54 -1.81 -1.75 21.13
CA ILE A 54 -1.22 -0.55 21.72
C ILE A 54 -0.66 0.44 20.67
N PHE A 55 -0.48 -0.01 19.42
CA PHE A 55 0.10 0.80 18.34
C PHE A 55 -0.93 1.64 17.57
N ARG A 56 -2.21 1.55 17.95
CA ARG A 56 -3.28 2.31 17.33
C ARG A 56 -3.18 3.79 17.71
N ALA A 57 -3.10 4.66 16.71
CA ALA A 57 -3.13 6.11 16.83
C ALA A 57 -4.54 6.71 16.82
N THR A 58 -5.54 6.01 16.27
CA THR A 58 -6.94 6.48 16.24
C THR A 58 -7.85 5.63 17.13
N ASP A 59 -9.10 6.05 17.37
CA ASP A 59 -10.11 5.23 18.06
C ASP A 59 -11.00 4.41 17.11
N ARG A 60 -10.67 4.40 15.81
CA ARG A 60 -11.50 3.76 14.80
C ARG A 60 -11.31 2.24 14.80
N ILE A 61 -12.38 1.48 14.62
CA ILE A 61 -12.38 0.01 14.57
C ILE A 61 -13.45 -0.52 13.62
N GLY A 62 -13.34 -1.79 13.22
CA GLY A 62 -14.33 -2.45 12.36
C GLY A 62 -14.52 -1.69 11.05
N GLU A 63 -15.76 -1.29 10.75
CA GLU A 63 -16.09 -0.54 9.52
C GLU A 63 -15.40 0.82 9.42
N SER A 64 -15.00 1.41 10.56
CA SER A 64 -14.29 2.68 10.59
C SER A 64 -12.77 2.53 10.57
N ALA A 65 -12.24 1.31 10.73
CA ALA A 65 -10.80 1.05 10.75
C ALA A 65 -10.14 1.56 9.46
N ASP A 66 -9.02 2.24 9.61
CA ASP A 66 -8.33 2.93 8.53
C ASP A 66 -6.81 2.86 8.72
N CYS A 67 -6.17 1.81 8.19
CA CYS A 67 -4.76 1.49 8.43
C CYS A 67 -3.81 2.65 8.09
N ASP A 68 -4.10 3.41 7.02
CA ASP A 68 -3.22 4.50 6.61
C ASP A 68 -3.29 5.72 7.54
N LYS A 69 -4.30 5.82 8.42
CA LYS A 69 -4.38 6.86 9.46
C LYS A 69 -3.60 6.48 10.71
N GLU A 70 -3.39 5.18 10.93
CA GLU A 70 -2.64 4.67 12.08
C GLU A 70 -1.14 5.01 12.00
N ALA A 71 -0.61 5.25 10.80
CA ALA A 71 0.75 5.73 10.58
C ALA A 71 0.97 7.23 10.88
N PHE A 72 0.01 7.89 11.54
CA PHE A 72 0.05 9.33 11.83
C PHE A 72 1.37 9.81 12.45
N TYR A 73 1.90 9.09 13.45
CA TYR A 73 3.13 9.49 14.12
C TYR A 73 4.34 9.50 13.19
N LEU A 74 4.37 8.62 12.17
CA LEU A 74 5.39 8.62 11.14
C LEU A 74 5.24 9.84 10.23
N TYR A 75 4.01 10.18 9.79
CA TYR A 75 3.77 11.38 8.98
C TYR A 75 4.15 12.66 9.71
N LYS A 76 3.87 12.73 11.02
CA LYS A 76 4.24 13.86 11.85
C LYS A 76 5.75 14.03 11.93
N LEU A 77 6.48 12.93 12.16
CA LEU A 77 7.95 12.94 12.19
C LEU A 77 8.56 13.39 10.84
N LEU A 78 8.00 12.92 9.72
CA LEU A 78 8.44 13.29 8.36
C LEU A 78 8.02 14.71 7.94
N GLY A 79 7.26 15.42 8.78
CA GLY A 79 6.69 16.73 8.46
C GLY A 79 5.75 16.66 7.25
N TRP A 80 4.98 15.58 7.13
CA TRP A 80 3.95 15.36 6.12
C TRP A 80 2.56 15.76 6.63
N GLN A 81 2.32 15.57 7.93
CA GLN A 81 1.04 15.88 8.57
C GLN A 81 1.26 16.44 9.98
N GLU A 82 0.73 17.63 10.25
CA GLU A 82 0.90 18.32 11.53
C GLU A 82 0.04 17.73 12.66
N SER A 83 -1.20 17.37 12.35
CA SER A 83 -2.20 16.92 13.34
C SER A 83 -3.15 15.88 12.75
N GLN A 84 -3.80 15.08 13.60
CA GLN A 84 -4.81 14.10 13.13
C GLN A 84 -6.04 14.78 12.51
N ASP A 85 -6.33 16.03 12.88
CA ASP A 85 -7.44 16.84 12.34
C ASP A 85 -7.09 17.55 11.03
N SER A 86 -5.87 17.39 10.52
CA SER A 86 -5.43 18.00 9.27
C SER A 86 -6.28 17.52 8.08
N ILE A 87 -6.58 18.44 7.16
CA ILE A 87 -7.28 18.13 5.90
C ILE A 87 -6.44 17.18 5.03
N ILE A 88 -5.12 17.38 5.06
CA ILE A 88 -4.14 16.44 4.53
C ILE A 88 -3.97 15.33 5.55
N ARG A 89 -4.14 14.09 5.10
CA ARG A 89 -4.12 12.91 5.96
C ARG A 89 -3.51 11.73 5.23
N GLY A 90 -3.08 10.71 5.98
CA GLY A 90 -2.59 9.44 5.43
C GLY A 90 -3.55 8.85 4.41
N GLU A 91 -3.04 8.28 3.32
CA GLU A 91 -3.83 7.60 2.29
C GLU A 91 -3.00 6.49 1.65
N THR A 92 -3.65 5.35 1.37
CA THR A 92 -3.04 4.21 0.67
C THR A 92 -2.95 4.47 -0.84
N ILE A 93 -1.74 4.48 -1.41
CA ILE A 93 -1.52 4.94 -2.80
C ILE A 93 -1.85 3.91 -3.88
N ASN A 94 -1.69 2.61 -3.62
CA ASN A 94 -2.11 1.54 -4.53
C ASN A 94 -3.09 0.60 -3.84
N SER A 95 -4.28 0.42 -4.42
CA SER A 95 -5.35 -0.39 -3.84
C SER A 95 -5.24 -1.86 -4.22
N PHE A 96 -4.97 -2.72 -3.23
CA PHE A 96 -5.08 -4.17 -3.42
C PHE A 96 -6.51 -4.60 -3.74
N SER A 97 -7.52 -3.97 -3.12
CA SER A 97 -8.92 -4.32 -3.38
C SER A 97 -9.31 -4.18 -4.85
N THR A 98 -8.84 -3.12 -5.51
CA THR A 98 -9.11 -2.91 -6.93
C THR A 98 -8.47 -4.02 -7.75
N THR A 99 -7.16 -4.24 -7.61
CA THR A 99 -6.44 -5.25 -8.39
C THR A 99 -6.96 -6.66 -8.13
N PHE A 100 -7.18 -7.04 -6.86
CA PHE A 100 -7.74 -8.34 -6.49
C PHE A 100 -9.14 -8.56 -7.10
N THR A 101 -10.01 -7.55 -7.04
CA THR A 101 -11.35 -7.63 -7.63
C THR A 101 -11.26 -7.78 -9.14
N GLN A 102 -10.39 -7.02 -9.81
CA GLN A 102 -10.18 -7.15 -11.25
C GLN A 102 -9.62 -8.52 -11.63
N ALA A 103 -8.70 -9.09 -10.84
CA ALA A 103 -8.15 -10.42 -11.10
C ALA A 103 -9.26 -11.48 -11.11
N ILE A 104 -10.10 -11.52 -10.06
CA ILE A 104 -11.26 -12.41 -10.00
C ILE A 104 -12.24 -12.15 -11.14
N MET A 105 -12.49 -10.87 -11.47
CA MET A 105 -13.43 -10.51 -12.52
C MET A 105 -12.93 -10.85 -13.93
N LYS A 106 -11.63 -10.84 -14.17
CA LYS A 106 -11.00 -11.09 -15.48
C LYS A 106 -10.63 -12.56 -15.68
N SER A 107 -10.61 -13.35 -14.61
CA SER A 107 -10.35 -14.78 -14.68
C SER A 107 -11.25 -15.52 -15.68
N SER A 108 -10.65 -16.33 -16.54
CA SER A 108 -11.36 -17.06 -17.59
C SER A 108 -12.32 -18.09 -16.99
N ASN A 109 -11.93 -18.68 -15.85
CA ASN A 109 -12.71 -19.68 -15.12
C ASN A 109 -13.71 -19.07 -14.10
N ARG A 110 -13.89 -17.74 -14.07
CA ARG A 110 -14.67 -17.02 -13.04
C ARG A 110 -16.05 -17.62 -12.77
N TYR A 111 -16.85 -17.85 -13.81
CA TYR A 111 -18.23 -18.33 -13.63
C TYR A 111 -18.30 -19.79 -13.15
N GLN A 112 -17.34 -20.62 -13.56
CA GLN A 112 -17.21 -21.99 -13.06
C GLN A 112 -16.89 -21.97 -11.57
N VAL A 113 -15.87 -21.21 -11.17
CA VAL A 113 -15.46 -21.09 -9.77
C VAL A 113 -16.59 -20.49 -8.94
N TYR A 114 -17.28 -19.44 -9.42
CA TYR A 114 -18.42 -18.84 -8.72
C TYR A 114 -19.50 -19.87 -8.39
N LYS A 115 -19.85 -20.74 -9.35
CA LYS A 115 -20.83 -21.81 -9.14
C LYS A 115 -20.33 -22.84 -8.14
N GLU A 116 -19.04 -23.19 -8.20
CA GLU A 116 -18.41 -24.18 -7.32
C GLU A 116 -18.40 -23.73 -5.86
N ILE A 117 -18.00 -22.48 -5.60
CA ILE A 117 -17.83 -21.96 -4.22
C ILE A 117 -19.05 -21.19 -3.71
N GLY A 118 -20.08 -20.99 -4.55
CA GLY A 118 -21.33 -20.35 -4.16
C GLY A 118 -21.33 -18.81 -4.18
N ILE A 119 -20.47 -18.17 -4.97
CA ILE A 119 -20.53 -16.71 -5.20
C ILE A 119 -21.75 -16.38 -6.06
N ASN A 120 -22.56 -15.42 -5.60
CA ASN A 120 -23.66 -14.87 -6.39
C ASN A 120 -23.16 -13.74 -7.29
N PRO A 121 -23.19 -13.89 -8.64
CA PRO A 121 -22.71 -12.86 -9.57
C PRO A 121 -23.56 -11.58 -9.57
N LYS A 122 -24.77 -11.61 -8.98
CA LYS A 122 -25.65 -10.43 -8.84
C LYS A 122 -25.36 -9.59 -7.59
N LYS A 123 -24.45 -10.03 -6.72
CA LYS A 123 -24.03 -9.31 -5.53
C LYS A 123 -22.60 -8.80 -5.70
N TYR A 124 -22.30 -7.67 -5.07
CA TYR A 124 -20.92 -7.17 -5.04
C TYR A 124 -19.98 -8.17 -4.38
N LEU A 125 -18.77 -8.30 -4.93
CA LEU A 125 -17.78 -9.26 -4.46
C LEU A 125 -17.33 -8.97 -3.01
N ASN A 126 -17.20 -7.68 -2.66
CA ASN A 126 -16.83 -7.25 -1.31
C ASN A 126 -17.84 -7.63 -0.22
N LYS A 127 -19.10 -7.93 -0.58
CA LYS A 127 -20.10 -8.46 0.36
C LYS A 127 -20.05 -9.98 0.50
N GLN A 128 -19.09 -10.62 -0.18
CA GLN A 128 -18.95 -12.07 -0.27
C GLN A 128 -17.50 -12.52 0.02
N TYR A 129 -16.67 -11.65 0.61
CA TYR A 129 -15.29 -11.98 1.00
C TYR A 129 -15.17 -13.21 1.91
N PRO A 130 -16.10 -13.50 2.85
CA PRO A 130 -16.06 -14.74 3.60
C PRO A 130 -16.03 -16.01 2.75
N ILE A 131 -16.70 -16.01 1.59
CA ILE A 131 -16.67 -17.14 0.68
C ILE A 131 -15.31 -17.27 0.00
N LEU A 132 -14.64 -16.15 -0.27
CA LEU A 132 -13.34 -16.10 -0.93
C LEU A 132 -12.19 -16.55 -0.03
N TYR A 133 -12.13 -16.06 1.21
CA TYR A 133 -11.03 -16.45 2.12
C TYR A 133 -11.27 -17.80 2.80
N TYR A 134 -12.51 -18.32 2.81
CA TYR A 134 -12.77 -19.67 3.30
C TYR A 134 -12.02 -20.70 2.45
N ASN A 135 -11.14 -21.48 3.09
CA ASN A 135 -10.25 -22.45 2.44
C ASN A 135 -9.48 -21.86 1.24
N GLU A 136 -9.09 -20.59 1.33
CA GLU A 136 -8.35 -19.89 0.27
C GLU A 136 -9.01 -20.00 -1.11
N ASN A 137 -10.35 -20.02 -1.17
CA ASN A 137 -11.10 -20.15 -2.42
C ASN A 137 -10.73 -19.09 -3.48
N TYR A 138 -10.19 -17.94 -3.08
CA TYR A 138 -9.63 -16.94 -4.01
C TYR A 138 -8.49 -17.50 -4.88
N GLN A 139 -7.76 -18.54 -4.44
CA GLN A 139 -6.73 -19.22 -5.23
C GLN A 139 -7.29 -20.04 -6.39
N LYS A 140 -8.59 -20.33 -6.42
CA LYS A 140 -9.21 -21.11 -7.51
C LYS A 140 -9.33 -20.33 -8.82
N PHE A 141 -9.23 -19.01 -8.77
CA PHE A 141 -9.28 -18.15 -9.95
C PHE A 141 -7.93 -18.19 -10.67
N ASP A 142 -7.95 -18.42 -11.99
CA ASP A 142 -6.72 -18.64 -12.79
C ASP A 142 -5.66 -17.53 -12.63
N ILE A 143 -6.03 -16.26 -12.77
CA ILE A 143 -5.14 -15.09 -12.60
C ILE A 143 -4.55 -15.06 -11.19
N MET A 144 -5.33 -15.37 -10.16
CA MET A 144 -4.85 -15.44 -8.78
C MET A 144 -3.82 -16.57 -8.63
N SER A 145 -4.15 -17.77 -9.11
CA SER A 145 -3.27 -18.94 -9.01
C SER A 145 -1.95 -18.77 -9.77
N GLN A 146 -1.98 -18.15 -10.95
CA GLN A 146 -0.81 -17.91 -11.79
C GLN A 146 0.12 -16.83 -11.23
N ASN A 147 -0.40 -15.94 -10.38
CA ASN A 147 0.33 -14.81 -9.81
C ASN A 147 0.36 -14.86 -8.27
N LYS A 148 0.24 -16.06 -7.69
CA LYS A 148 0.04 -16.30 -6.26
C LYS A 148 1.00 -15.50 -5.39
N ASP A 149 2.30 -15.76 -5.51
CA ASP A 149 3.33 -15.17 -4.65
C ASP A 149 3.35 -13.63 -4.75
N ASN A 150 3.11 -13.11 -5.95
CA ASN A 150 3.06 -11.69 -6.22
C ASN A 150 1.82 -11.00 -5.59
N PHE A 151 0.67 -11.69 -5.57
CA PHE A 151 -0.51 -11.20 -4.85
C PHE A 151 -0.34 -11.29 -3.33
N GLU A 152 0.27 -12.36 -2.84
CA GLU A 152 0.56 -12.51 -1.41
C GLU A 152 1.50 -11.40 -0.93
N LYS A 153 2.56 -11.10 -1.68
CA LYS A 153 3.44 -9.97 -1.38
C LYS A 153 2.72 -8.63 -1.46
N PHE A 154 1.85 -8.44 -2.46
CA PHE A 154 1.12 -7.17 -2.56
C PHE A 154 0.15 -6.98 -1.38
N ALA A 155 -0.57 -8.02 -0.97
CA ALA A 155 -1.46 -7.97 0.18
C ALA A 155 -0.73 -7.65 1.50
N GLU A 156 0.46 -8.24 1.69
CA GLU A 156 1.36 -7.94 2.81
C GLU A 156 1.78 -6.47 2.79
N LEU A 157 2.24 -5.98 1.65
CA LEU A 157 2.75 -4.61 1.48
C LEU A 157 1.65 -3.53 1.45
N THR A 158 0.38 -3.89 1.24
CA THR A 158 -0.70 -2.92 0.97
C THR A 158 -0.87 -1.88 2.07
N HIS A 159 -0.78 -2.30 3.33
CA HIS A 159 -0.91 -1.40 4.49
C HIS A 159 0.42 -1.24 5.22
N THR A 160 1.51 -1.09 4.47
CA THR A 160 2.83 -0.71 5.00
C THR A 160 3.13 0.74 4.67
N ILE A 161 4.08 1.34 5.38
CA ILE A 161 4.48 2.75 5.18
C ILE A 161 4.92 3.05 3.73
N GLY A 162 5.48 2.05 3.03
CA GLY A 162 5.90 2.17 1.64
C GLY A 162 4.74 2.42 0.67
N ASN A 163 3.52 1.99 1.01
CA ASN A 163 2.30 2.20 0.22
C ASN A 163 1.42 3.33 0.79
N PHE A 164 1.94 4.13 1.72
CA PHE A 164 1.23 5.26 2.30
C PHE A 164 1.81 6.61 1.85
N THR A 165 0.95 7.58 1.65
CA THR A 165 1.31 8.99 1.47
C THR A 165 0.36 9.87 2.26
N VAL A 166 0.48 11.19 2.15
CA VAL A 166 -0.57 12.10 2.64
C VAL A 166 -1.17 12.89 1.48
N LEU A 167 -2.49 13.05 1.48
CA LEU A 167 -3.22 13.84 0.49
C LEU A 167 -4.40 14.58 1.14
N PRO A 168 -4.85 15.71 0.55
CA PRO A 168 -6.17 16.25 0.85
C PRO A 168 -7.25 15.19 0.57
N ASN A 169 -8.19 15.00 1.51
CA ASN A 169 -9.24 13.99 1.40
C ASN A 169 -9.99 14.01 0.05
N TRP A 170 -10.32 15.20 -0.47
CA TRP A 170 -11.07 15.33 -1.72
C TRP A 170 -10.29 14.78 -2.93
N MET A 171 -8.96 14.83 -2.92
CA MET A 171 -8.12 14.25 -3.97
C MET A 171 -8.19 12.72 -3.92
N ASN A 172 -8.21 12.14 -2.71
CA ASN A 172 -8.34 10.70 -2.55
C ASN A 172 -9.68 10.19 -3.10
N CYS A 173 -10.79 10.87 -2.81
CA CYS A 173 -12.09 10.52 -3.37
C CYS A 173 -12.10 10.56 -4.91
N GLY A 174 -11.50 11.60 -5.50
CA GLY A 174 -11.38 11.73 -6.96
C GLY A 174 -10.54 10.61 -7.58
N ARG A 175 -9.42 10.25 -6.95
CA ARG A 175 -8.54 9.16 -7.39
C ARG A 175 -9.28 7.82 -7.44
N GLY A 176 -10.02 7.46 -6.39
CA GLY A 176 -10.74 6.19 -6.35
C GLY A 176 -11.87 6.12 -7.38
N MET A 177 -12.59 7.21 -7.61
CA MET A 177 -13.70 7.25 -8.56
C MET A 177 -13.26 7.30 -10.03
N CYS A 178 -12.21 8.06 -10.33
CA CYS A 178 -11.84 8.35 -11.71
C CYS A 178 -10.64 7.53 -12.21
N LEU A 179 -9.71 7.18 -11.30
CA LEU A 179 -8.41 6.60 -11.64
C LEU A 179 -8.24 5.18 -11.06
N TYR A 180 -9.28 4.60 -10.47
CA TYR A 180 -9.30 3.25 -9.91
C TYR A 180 -8.17 2.98 -8.90
N ASP A 181 -7.72 4.01 -8.18
CA ASP A 181 -6.63 3.92 -7.20
C ASP A 181 -5.27 3.46 -7.75
N TYR A 182 -5.03 3.68 -9.05
CA TYR A 182 -3.71 3.47 -9.64
C TYR A 182 -2.80 4.70 -9.46
N TRP A 183 -1.67 4.49 -8.78
CA TRP A 183 -0.80 5.60 -8.40
C TRP A 183 -0.04 6.22 -9.58
N ASP A 184 0.35 5.44 -10.58
CA ASP A 184 1.00 5.96 -11.79
C ASP A 184 0.10 6.94 -12.55
N ILE A 185 -1.18 6.62 -12.73
CA ILE A 185 -2.14 7.54 -13.37
C ILE A 185 -2.37 8.79 -12.51
N THR A 186 -2.42 8.63 -11.19
CA THR A 186 -2.50 9.77 -10.26
C THR A 186 -1.26 10.67 -10.39
N LEU A 187 -0.08 10.07 -10.48
CA LEU A 187 1.18 10.78 -10.62
C LEU A 187 1.29 11.50 -11.96
N MET A 188 0.76 10.95 -13.06
CA MET A 188 0.70 11.66 -14.34
C MET A 188 -0.12 12.95 -14.21
N SER A 189 -1.30 12.86 -13.61
CA SER A 189 -2.15 14.04 -13.39
C SER A 189 -1.47 15.08 -12.49
N LEU A 190 -0.78 14.64 -11.43
CA LEU A 190 -0.01 15.52 -10.55
C LEU A 190 1.19 16.14 -11.25
N GLN A 191 1.90 15.39 -12.08
CA GLN A 191 3.03 15.87 -12.87
C GLN A 191 2.59 16.99 -13.81
N GLU A 192 1.51 16.78 -14.56
CA GLU A 192 0.94 17.82 -15.44
C GLU A 192 0.58 19.08 -14.66
N PHE A 193 -0.14 18.93 -13.54
CA PHE A 193 -0.56 20.06 -12.73
C PHE A 193 0.62 20.83 -12.10
N LEU A 194 1.58 20.12 -11.51
CA LEU A 194 2.71 20.74 -10.80
C LEU A 194 3.70 21.39 -11.77
N ASN A 195 3.91 20.82 -12.96
CA ASN A 195 4.78 21.41 -13.98
C ASN A 195 4.27 22.79 -14.48
N ILE A 196 2.96 23.06 -14.36
CA ILE A 196 2.39 24.38 -14.67
C ILE A 196 2.81 25.42 -13.62
N LEU A 197 2.96 25.01 -12.36
CA LEU A 197 3.29 25.92 -11.26
C LEU A 197 4.76 26.35 -11.30
N SER A 198 5.69 25.38 -11.42
CA SER A 198 7.10 25.64 -11.67
C SER A 198 7.84 24.37 -12.13
N PRO A 199 8.99 24.49 -12.82
CA PRO A 199 9.81 23.33 -13.22
C PRO A 199 10.31 22.49 -12.03
N GLU A 200 10.47 23.08 -10.85
CA GLU A 200 10.97 22.42 -9.64
C GLU A 200 9.86 21.80 -8.79
N ALA A 201 8.59 22.21 -8.99
CA ALA A 201 7.47 21.77 -8.15
C ALA A 201 7.29 20.24 -8.20
N TRP A 202 7.36 19.64 -9.38
CA TRP A 202 7.25 18.19 -9.55
C TRP A 202 8.43 17.42 -8.94
N PRO A 203 9.71 17.70 -9.27
CA PRO A 203 10.84 17.06 -8.61
C PRO A 203 10.84 17.22 -7.09
N ASN A 204 10.45 18.39 -6.57
CA ASN A 204 10.35 18.62 -5.12
C ASN A 204 9.24 17.79 -4.49
N PHE A 205 8.08 17.65 -5.16
CA PHE A 205 7.01 16.76 -4.72
C PHE A 205 7.48 15.30 -4.64
N ILE A 206 8.17 14.81 -5.68
CA ILE A 206 8.73 13.45 -5.70
C ILE A 206 9.69 13.23 -4.53
N LYS A 207 10.63 14.17 -4.31
CA LYS A 207 11.61 14.06 -3.22
C LYS A 207 10.97 14.13 -1.84
N LYS A 208 10.00 15.03 -1.63
CA LYS A 208 9.34 15.22 -0.32
C LYS A 208 8.62 13.96 0.14
N TYR A 209 8.03 13.21 -0.78
CA TYR A 209 7.26 12.00 -0.48
C TYR A 209 7.97 10.69 -0.84
N TYR A 210 9.25 10.75 -1.18
CA TYR A 210 10.09 9.61 -1.57
C TYR A 210 9.48 8.75 -2.69
N LEU A 211 8.98 9.39 -3.74
CA LEU A 211 8.26 8.75 -4.84
C LEU A 211 9.13 8.36 -6.04
N GLN A 212 10.46 8.42 -5.89
CA GLN A 212 11.44 8.05 -6.92
C GLN A 212 11.18 6.67 -7.54
N PRO A 213 10.76 5.63 -6.79
CA PRO A 213 10.47 4.32 -7.40
C PRO A 213 9.36 4.34 -8.46
N TYR A 214 8.53 5.39 -8.50
CA TYR A 214 7.43 5.55 -9.45
C TYR A 214 7.77 6.44 -10.66
N VAL A 215 8.96 7.02 -10.71
CA VAL A 215 9.41 7.89 -11.81
C VAL A 215 10.79 7.45 -12.31
N ASN A 216 11.12 7.73 -13.57
CA ASN A 216 12.47 7.53 -14.07
C ASN A 216 13.41 8.64 -13.57
N THR A 217 14.72 8.48 -13.79
CA THR A 217 15.75 9.47 -13.39
C THR A 217 15.53 10.87 -13.98
N ASP A 218 14.81 10.99 -15.09
CA ASP A 218 14.36 12.26 -15.69
C ASP A 218 13.05 12.82 -15.09
N TYR A 219 12.56 12.19 -14.03
CA TYR A 219 11.28 12.44 -13.36
C TYR A 219 10.03 12.15 -14.21
N SER A 220 10.14 11.49 -15.38
CA SER A 220 8.96 11.00 -16.10
C SER A 220 8.26 9.89 -15.31
N VAL A 221 6.92 9.93 -15.27
CA VAL A 221 6.14 8.89 -14.57
C VAL A 221 6.26 7.57 -15.31
N GLN A 222 6.58 6.50 -14.57
CA GLN A 222 6.68 5.16 -15.14
C GLN A 222 5.39 4.37 -14.89
N LEU A 223 4.66 4.12 -15.98
CA LEU A 223 3.44 3.31 -15.96
C LEU A 223 3.70 1.88 -15.45
N PHE A 224 2.71 1.33 -14.76
CA PHE A 224 2.74 -0.05 -14.28
C PHE A 224 2.68 -1.05 -15.43
N TRP A 225 1.94 -0.77 -16.50
CA TRP A 225 1.93 -1.58 -17.72
C TRP A 225 1.76 -0.71 -18.96
N ASP A 226 2.00 -1.31 -20.13
CA ASP A 226 1.96 -0.59 -21.40
C ASP A 226 0.54 -0.08 -21.71
N ASN A 227 0.45 1.19 -22.10
CA ASN A 227 -0.79 1.89 -22.42
C ASN A 227 -1.81 1.97 -21.27
N HIS A 228 -1.35 1.91 -20.02
CA HIS A 228 -2.22 2.05 -18.85
C HIS A 228 -2.98 3.39 -18.86
N ASP A 229 -2.34 4.47 -19.31
CA ASP A 229 -2.91 5.80 -19.52
C ASP A 229 -4.13 5.85 -20.47
N ASN A 230 -4.27 4.84 -21.34
CA ASN A 230 -5.39 4.71 -22.28
C ASN A 230 -6.44 3.70 -21.84
N ASN A 231 -6.10 2.77 -20.94
CA ASN A 231 -7.01 1.75 -20.45
C ASN A 231 -6.71 1.43 -18.97
N PHE A 232 -7.47 2.08 -18.08
CA PHE A 232 -7.23 2.05 -16.64
C PHE A 232 -7.48 0.69 -15.98
N LEU A 233 -8.17 -0.24 -16.63
CA LEU A 233 -8.42 -1.57 -16.07
C LEU A 233 -7.49 -2.60 -16.71
N PRO A 234 -6.79 -3.43 -15.90
CA PRO A 234 -5.85 -4.41 -16.43
C PRO A 234 -6.59 -5.50 -17.22
N LYS A 235 -5.93 -5.98 -18.28
CA LYS A 235 -6.22 -7.29 -18.89
C LYS A 235 -5.37 -8.37 -18.20
N GLU A 236 -5.70 -9.62 -18.47
CA GLU A 236 -5.02 -10.80 -17.90
C GLU A 236 -3.49 -10.71 -18.01
N THR A 237 -2.97 -10.27 -19.15
CA THR A 237 -1.53 -10.15 -19.40
C THR A 237 -0.84 -9.05 -18.60
N ASP A 238 -1.58 -8.10 -18.03
CA ASP A 238 -1.00 -6.94 -17.34
C ASP A 238 -0.67 -7.25 -15.87
N PHE A 239 -1.38 -8.21 -15.26
CA PHE A 239 -1.23 -8.53 -13.83
C PHE A 239 0.21 -8.86 -13.42
N PRO A 240 0.96 -9.72 -14.14
CA PRO A 240 2.35 -10.02 -13.76
C PRO A 240 3.23 -8.76 -13.73
N PHE A 241 3.06 -7.85 -14.70
CA PHE A 241 3.84 -6.62 -14.79
C PHE A 241 3.46 -5.61 -13.69
N PHE A 242 2.15 -5.43 -13.46
CA PHE A 242 1.65 -4.58 -12.38
C PHE A 242 2.15 -5.06 -11.03
N LEU A 243 1.94 -6.34 -10.71
CA LEU A 243 2.26 -6.88 -9.38
C LEU A 243 3.75 -6.85 -9.09
N LYS A 244 4.59 -7.18 -10.09
CA LYS A 244 6.04 -7.07 -9.93
C LYS A 244 6.44 -5.64 -9.58
N LYS A 245 6.05 -4.67 -10.40
CA LYS A 245 6.43 -3.27 -10.21
C LYS A 245 5.85 -2.69 -8.92
N VAL A 246 4.59 -2.95 -8.60
CA VAL A 246 3.97 -2.36 -7.39
C VAL A 246 4.65 -2.87 -6.12
N ASN A 247 5.00 -4.16 -6.07
CA ASN A 247 5.70 -4.75 -4.93
C ASN A 247 7.11 -4.16 -4.77
N GLU A 248 7.90 -4.15 -5.85
CA GLU A 248 9.25 -3.59 -5.85
C GLU A 248 9.27 -2.12 -5.40
N ARG A 249 8.32 -1.32 -5.87
CA ARG A 249 8.22 0.11 -5.54
C ARG A 249 7.81 0.35 -4.11
N ILE A 250 6.82 -0.38 -3.60
CA ILE A 250 6.38 -0.25 -2.21
C ILE A 250 7.52 -0.64 -1.26
N GLU A 251 8.20 -1.75 -1.54
CA GLU A 251 9.29 -2.24 -0.68
C GLU A 251 10.49 -1.28 -0.64
N GLU A 252 10.97 -0.85 -1.81
CA GLU A 252 12.08 0.13 -1.91
C GLU A 252 11.74 1.42 -1.17
N ARG A 253 10.53 1.95 -1.41
CA ARG A 253 10.06 3.17 -0.75
C ARG A 253 9.94 3.00 0.76
N GLY A 254 9.38 1.87 1.21
CA GLY A 254 9.23 1.55 2.62
C GLY A 254 10.57 1.51 3.35
N LYS A 255 11.55 0.79 2.79
CA LYS A 255 12.92 0.73 3.33
C LYS A 255 13.55 2.10 3.46
N PHE A 256 13.46 2.91 2.40
CA PHE A 256 14.02 4.26 2.41
C PHE A 256 13.34 5.16 3.46
N ILE A 257 12.02 5.12 3.58
CA ILE A 257 11.30 5.89 4.62
C ILE A 257 11.77 5.53 6.02
N ILE A 258 11.89 4.22 6.31
CA ILE A 258 12.36 3.77 7.63
C ILE A 258 13.80 4.21 7.89
N LYS A 259 14.66 4.18 6.86
CA LYS A 259 16.03 4.71 7.00
C LYS A 259 16.01 6.18 7.39
N GLN A 260 15.24 7.01 6.68
CA GLN A 260 15.14 8.45 6.96
C GLN A 260 14.63 8.71 8.39
N ILE A 261 13.64 7.93 8.85
CA ILE A 261 13.12 8.00 10.22
C ILE A 261 14.20 7.64 11.24
N CYS A 262 14.93 6.54 11.04
CA CYS A 262 15.99 6.11 11.95
C CYS A 262 17.14 7.12 11.98
N ASP A 263 17.52 7.67 10.83
CA ASP A 263 18.54 8.71 10.71
C ASP A 263 18.14 9.99 11.45
N GLN A 264 16.87 10.42 11.32
CA GLN A 264 16.35 11.63 11.98
C GLN A 264 16.25 11.48 13.51
N LEU A 265 15.96 10.27 14.00
CA LEU A 265 15.86 9.96 15.43
C LEU A 265 17.17 9.47 16.06
N ASP A 266 18.24 9.36 15.28
CA ASP A 266 19.52 8.75 15.67
C ASP A 266 19.37 7.33 16.25
N GLN A 267 18.47 6.53 15.67
CA GLN A 267 18.16 5.16 16.10
C GLN A 267 18.78 4.11 15.15
N LYS A 268 20.11 4.03 15.13
CA LYS A 268 20.88 3.22 14.14
C LYS A 268 21.35 1.87 14.67
N ASP A 269 21.14 1.61 15.96
CA ASP A 269 21.64 0.40 16.64
C ASP A 269 20.71 -0.82 16.46
N PHE A 270 19.53 -0.64 15.88
CA PHE A 270 18.58 -1.72 15.62
C PHE A 270 19.16 -2.74 14.63
N HIS A 271 18.83 -4.02 14.81
CA HIS A 271 19.28 -5.12 13.96
C HIS A 271 18.79 -4.95 12.52
N PHE A 272 17.53 -4.55 12.33
CA PHE A 272 16.98 -4.32 10.99
C PHE A 272 17.68 -3.17 10.25
N TYR A 273 18.26 -2.19 10.97
CA TYR A 273 18.87 -1.02 10.36
C TYR A 273 20.06 -1.39 9.48
N LYS A 274 20.79 -2.46 9.84
CA LYS A 274 21.93 -2.99 9.08
C LYS A 274 21.57 -3.37 7.63
N GLU A 275 20.31 -3.73 7.36
CA GLU A 275 19.85 -4.05 6.01
C GLU A 275 19.64 -2.81 5.12
N ILE A 276 19.44 -1.64 5.73
CA ILE A 276 19.12 -0.38 5.05
C ILE A 276 20.18 0.70 5.28
N GLU A 277 21.23 0.44 6.06
CA GLU A 277 22.25 1.41 6.45
C GLU A 277 22.93 2.06 5.23
N ASN A 278 23.11 1.28 4.15
CA ASN A 278 23.80 1.68 2.92
C ASN A 278 22.84 2.21 1.84
N MET A 279 21.55 2.40 2.14
CA MET A 279 20.58 3.01 1.21
C MET A 279 20.70 4.55 1.24
N ASP A 280 21.83 5.08 0.78
CA ASP A 280 22.07 6.54 0.74
C ASP A 280 21.13 7.26 -0.24
N THR A 281 20.68 6.55 -1.28
CA THR A 281 19.74 7.03 -2.29
C THR A 281 18.61 6.03 -2.46
N ILE A 282 17.41 6.54 -2.71
CA ILE A 282 16.26 5.74 -3.14
C ILE A 282 16.32 5.49 -4.64
N ARG A 283 16.04 4.25 -5.08
CA ARG A 283 16.06 3.91 -6.50
C ARG A 283 14.97 4.62 -7.30
N PHE A 284 15.31 5.01 -8.52
CA PHE A 284 14.35 5.41 -9.55
C PHE A 284 13.77 4.20 -10.28
N SER A 285 12.64 4.37 -10.96
CA SER A 285 11.92 3.25 -11.59
C SER A 285 12.72 2.53 -12.69
N ASN A 286 13.68 3.18 -13.34
CA ASN A 286 14.54 2.61 -14.37
C ASN A 286 15.83 1.98 -13.81
N GLU A 287 15.95 1.85 -12.48
CA GLU A 287 17.09 1.25 -11.77
C GLU A 287 16.75 -0.12 -11.15
N PHE A 288 15.54 -0.65 -11.38
CA PHE A 288 15.07 -1.97 -10.95
C PHE A 288 15.44 -3.08 -11.94
#